data_AF-R9L2T5-F1
#
_entry.id   AF-R9L2T5-F1
#
_cell.length_a   1.000
_cell.length_b   1.000
_cell.length_c   1.000
_cell.angle_alpha   90.00
_cell.angle_beta   90.00
_cell.angle_gamma   90.00
#
_symmetry.space_group_name_H-M   'P 1'
#
loop_
_entity.id
_entity.type
_entity.pdbx_description
1 polymer ?
#
loop_
_entity_poly.entity_id
_entity_poly.type
_entity_poly.pdbx_seq_one_letter_code
_entity_poly.pdbx_strand_id
1 'polypeptide(L)' 'MTLQEQVVQKVSGLSEDNLKFLLEMIERFMKPDPMGKEMSKISDRIGIAKGQDLYDDDYDFDEMNPEIAEMFGGIK' A
#
# COMPACT_ATOMS: atom_id res chain seq x y z
N MET A 1 13.49 -12.95 27.85
CA MET A 1 12.85 -13.81 26.84
C MET A 1 12.30 -12.91 25.75
N THR A 2 12.80 -13.06 24.53
CA THR A 2 12.33 -12.28 23.38
C THR A 2 10.98 -12.80 22.88
N LEU A 3 10.25 -12.01 22.09
CA LEU A 3 8.99 -12.48 21.49
C LEU A 3 9.23 -13.67 20.56
N GLN A 4 10.34 -13.65 19.81
CA GLN A 4 10.73 -14.75 18.92
C GLN A 4 10.94 -16.05 19.70
N GLU A 5 11.63 -16.00 20.84
CA GLU A 5 11.82 -17.17 21.71
C GLU A 5 10.49 -17.74 22.21
N GLN A 6 9.53 -16.87 22.57
CA GLN A 6 8.20 -17.30 23.01
C GLN A 6 7.41 -17.97 21.88
N VAL A 7 7.45 -17.40 20.67
CA VAL A 7 6.78 -17.97 19.49
C VAL A 7 7.37 -19.35 19.18
N VAL A 8 8.70 -19.48 19.12
CA VAL A 8 9.38 -20.74 18.84
C VAL A 8 8.99 -21.83 19.85
N GLN A 9 8.95 -21.51 21.15
CA GLN A 9 8.54 -22.47 22.17
C GLN A 9 7.07 -22.90 22.06
N LYS A 10 6.17 -22.02 21.58
CA LYS A 10 4.76 -22.35 21.39
C LYS A 10 4.54 -23.23 20.15
N VAL A 11 5.32 -23.05 19.09
CA VAL A 11 5.14 -23.82 17.85
C VAL A 11 5.90 -25.15 17.84
N SER A 12 6.99 -25.29 18.61
CA SER A 12 7.86 -26.47 18.58
C SER A 12 7.20 -27.78 19.05
N GLY A 13 6.07 -27.70 19.75
CA GLY A 13 5.33 -28.88 20.25
C GLY A 13 4.06 -29.21 19.46
N LEU A 14 3.80 -28.53 18.34
CA LEU A 14 2.58 -28.72 17.56
C LEU A 14 2.73 -29.88 16.56
N SER A 15 1.61 -30.51 16.21
CA SER A 15 1.55 -31.51 15.13
C SER A 15 1.78 -30.86 13.77
N GLU A 16 2.13 -31.68 12.77
CA GLU A 16 2.35 -31.23 11.39
C GLU A 16 1.12 -30.51 10.81
N ASP A 17 -0.09 -31.04 11.05
CA ASP A 17 -1.35 -30.39 10.62
C ASP A 17 -1.53 -28.99 11.21
N ASN A 18 -1.20 -28.83 12.50
CA ASN A 18 -1.31 -27.54 13.18
C ASN A 18 -0.25 -26.56 12.67
N LEU A 19 0.96 -27.04 12.38
CA LEU A 19 2.02 -26.21 11.78
C LEU A 19 1.62 -25.74 10.38
N LYS A 20 1.03 -26.63 9.58
CA LYS A 20 0.53 -26.32 8.24
C LYS A 20 -0.60 -25.28 8.29
N PHE A 21 -1.56 -25.45 9.20
CA PHE A 21 -2.61 -24.47 9.42
C PHE A 21 -2.06 -23.09 9.81
N LEU A 22 -1.08 -23.04 10.72
CA LEU A 22 -0.45 -21.77 11.11
C LEU A 22 0.28 -21.10 9.95
N LEU A 23 0.95 -21.88 9.10
CA LEU A 23 1.62 -21.36 7.90
C LEU A 23 0.61 -20.70 6.96
N GLU A 24 -0.51 -21.37 6.67
CA GLU A 24 -1.59 -20.82 5.83
C GLU A 24 -2.19 -19.53 6.43
N MET A 25 -2.33 -19.44 7.75
CA MET A 25 -2.82 -18.23 8.42
C MET A 25 -1.82 -17.08 8.33
N ILE A 26 -0.52 -17.36 8.47
CA ILE A 26 0.54 -16.35 8.33
C ILE A 26 0.55 -15.80 6.91
N GLU A 27 0.52 -16.67 5.90
CA GLU A 27 0.50 -16.26 4.48
C GLU A 27 -0.76 -15.44 4.12
N ARG A 28 -1.91 -15.79 4.69
CA ARG A 28 -3.19 -15.14 4.35
C ARG A 28 -3.42 -13.82 5.08
N PHE A 29 -2.98 -13.70 6.33
CA PHE A 29 -3.37 -12.60 7.21
C PHE A 29 -2.22 -11.73 7.70
N MET A 30 -0.99 -12.24 7.74
CA MET A 30 0.15 -11.44 8.20
C MET A 30 0.78 -10.68 7.04
N LYS A 31 0.95 -9.37 7.24
CA LYS A 31 1.70 -8.53 6.31
C LYS A 31 3.19 -8.73 6.60
N PRO A 32 4.04 -8.97 5.58
CA PRO A 32 5.48 -8.91 5.78
C PRO A 32 5.86 -7.51 6.26
N ASP A 33 6.94 -7.43 7.04
CA ASP A 33 7.48 -6.16 7.51
C ASP A 33 7.72 -5.23 6.30
N PRO A 34 7.22 -3.98 6.33
CA PRO A 34 7.47 -3.01 5.26
C PRO A 34 8.95 -2.68 5.06
N MET A 35 9.88 -3.14 5.91
CA MET A 35 11.33 -2.90 5.78
C MET A 35 12.00 -3.37 4.48
N GLY A 36 11.27 -4.03 3.56
CA GLY A 36 11.75 -4.37 2.21
C GLY A 36 11.10 -3.58 1.06
N LYS A 37 10.17 -2.67 1.35
CA LYS A 37 9.66 -1.73 0.35
C LYS A 37 9.81 -0.35 0.95
N GLU A 38 10.71 0.44 0.36
CA GLU A 38 10.46 1.86 0.27
C GLU A 38 9.11 2.04 -0.42
N MET A 39 8.04 2.03 0.37
CA MET A 39 6.83 2.76 0.07
C MET A 39 7.23 4.23 0.16
N SER A 40 7.95 4.66 -0.87
CA SER A 40 7.60 5.88 -1.58
C SER A 40 6.11 6.07 -1.39
N LYS A 41 5.73 7.07 -0.62
CA LYS A 41 4.34 7.47 -0.41
C LYS A 41 3.76 7.84 -1.77
N ILE A 42 3.35 6.83 -2.53
CA ILE A 42 2.47 6.99 -3.68
C ILE A 42 1.18 7.36 -3.00
N SER A 43 0.82 8.63 -3.12
CA SER A 43 -0.49 9.11 -2.75
C SER A 43 -1.50 8.13 -3.33
N ASP A 44 -2.40 7.56 -2.52
CA ASP A 44 -3.50 6.68 -2.99
C ASP A 44 -4.50 7.41 -3.92
N ARG A 45 -4.13 8.61 -4.41
CA ARG A 45 -4.85 9.35 -5.43
C ARG A 45 -4.73 8.60 -6.74
N ILE A 46 -5.84 7.97 -7.12
CA ILE A 46 -6.10 7.44 -8.46
C ILE A 46 -5.69 8.52 -9.48
N GLY A 47 -4.72 8.20 -10.35
CA GLY A 47 -4.21 9.09 -11.41
C GLY A 47 -2.71 9.43 -11.35
N ILE A 48 -2.00 9.12 -10.25
CA ILE A 48 -0.56 9.42 -10.14
C ILE A 48 0.27 8.16 -10.44
N ALA A 49 0.63 7.95 -11.69
CA ALA A 49 1.57 6.91 -12.08
C ALA A 49 3.01 7.39 -11.87
N LYS A 50 3.72 6.82 -10.89
CA LYS A 50 5.10 7.22 -10.56
C LYS A 50 6.08 6.74 -11.65
N GLY A 51 6.90 7.65 -12.18
CA GLY A 51 8.01 7.34 -13.08
C GLY A 51 7.69 7.39 -14.58
N GLN A 52 6.53 7.94 -14.93
CA GLN A 52 6.20 8.33 -16.29
C GLN A 52 6.11 9.87 -16.30
N ASP A 53 6.74 10.52 -17.28
CA ASP A 53 6.52 11.94 -17.55
C ASP A 53 5.11 12.10 -18.12
N LEU A 54 4.12 12.24 -17.25
CA LEU A 54 2.71 12.40 -17.64
C LEU A 54 2.41 13.82 -18.14
N TYR A 55 3.16 14.80 -17.65
CA TYR A 55 2.99 16.22 -17.95
C TYR A 55 4.38 16.83 -18.17
N ASP A 56 4.50 17.71 -19.15
CA ASP A 56 5.68 18.55 -19.31
C ASP A 56 5.79 19.53 -18.12
N ASP A 57 7.01 19.94 -17.78
CA ASP A 57 7.27 20.85 -16.64
C ASP A 57 6.55 22.21 -16.77
N ASP A 58 6.15 22.58 -17.99
CA ASP A 58 5.45 23.81 -18.35
C ASP A 58 3.93 23.61 -18.55
N TYR A 59 3.39 22.41 -18.27
CA TYR A 59 1.97 22.15 -18.41
C TYR A 59 1.14 22.87 -17.32
N ASP A 60 0.26 23.78 -17.73
CA ASP A 60 -0.62 24.54 -16.84
C ASP A 60 -1.90 23.76 -16.51
N PHE A 61 -1.92 23.13 -15.33
CA PHE A 61 -3.09 22.40 -14.83
C PHE A 61 -4.33 23.29 -14.66
N ASP A 62 -4.15 24.60 -14.49
CA ASP A 62 -5.25 25.51 -14.19
C ASP A 62 -5.94 26.03 -15.46
N GLU A 63 -5.39 25.79 -16.65
CA GLU A 63 -5.93 26.27 -17.93
C GLU A 63 -7.39 25.83 -18.14
N MET A 64 -7.73 24.59 -17.78
CA MET A 64 -9.07 24.00 -17.98
C MET A 64 -10.01 24.19 -16.79
N ASN A 65 -9.54 24.76 -15.68
CA ASN A 65 -10.39 25.03 -14.51
C ASN A 65 -11.63 25.88 -14.81
N PRO A 66 -11.61 26.89 -15.71
CA PRO A 66 -12.80 27.68 -16.01
C PRO A 66 -13.93 26.85 -16.64
N GLU A 67 -13.58 25.94 -17.55
CA GLU A 67 -14.55 25.05 -18.21
C GLU A 67 -15.10 24.02 -17.23
N ILE A 68 -14.23 23.44 -16.38
CA ILE A 68 -14.64 22.53 -15.32
C ILE A 68 -15.57 23.25 -14.34
N ALA A 69 -15.23 24.48 -13.94
CA ALA A 69 -16.07 25.29 -13.07
C ALA A 69 -17.46 25.50 -13.68
N GLU A 70 -17.56 25.80 -14.98
CA GLU A 70 -18.85 25.94 -15.67
C GLU A 70 -19.67 24.64 -15.63
N MET A 71 -19.04 23.48 -15.87
CA MET A 71 -19.72 22.17 -15.85
C MET A 71 -20.24 21.77 -14.46
N PHE A 72 -19.58 22.21 -13.39
CA PHE A 72 -19.91 21.84 -12.01
C PHE A 72 -20.55 22.98 -11.20
N GLY A 73 -20.96 24.07 -11.85
CA GLY A 73 -21.71 25.17 -11.23
C GLY A 73 -20.86 26.12 -10.39
N GLY A 74 -19.55 26.15 -10.62
CA GLY A 74 -18.66 27.17 -10.09
C GLY A 74 -19.07 28.55 -10.61
N ILE A 75 -19.23 29.51 -9.70
CA ILE A 75 -19.60 30.89 -10.03
C ILE A 75 -18.34 31.64 -10.44
N LYS A 76 -18.40 32.32 -11.59
CA LYS A 76 -17.33 33.20 -12.12
C LYS A 76 -17.00 34.36 -11.19
#